data_AF-A0A1Z5KKB0-F1
#
_entry.id   AF-A0A1Z5KKB0-F1
#
_cell.length_a   1.000
_cell.length_b   1.000
_cell.length_c   1.000
_cell.angle_alpha   90.00
_cell.angle_beta   90.00
_cell.angle_gamma   90.00
#
_symmetry.space_group_name_H-M   'P 1'
#
loop_
_entity.id
_entity.type
_entity.pdbx_description
1 polymer ?
#
loop_
_entity_poly.entity_id
_entity_poly.type
_entity_poly.pdbx_seq_one_letter_code
_entity_poly.pdbx_strand_id
1 'polypeptide(L)'
;MQSKLIVLSLVHTIIANVHSFLLPTNGRRPLTTRIENASHDAEALKTQLFQKIDLLRAIQALDGTTPTSIEYGVKGGELDPKTRAPQKVNFYGISDATGVVADDITSICHQLAAFNPTTEATHAWGTPQAAEDCPLHGPWKLLFSTAADAAFSKNSKRGDAIIRNEVDAVNGWMSNIIDFIPGANAKNKPGLIEQLLVKIKATALNPQRVALEFRYAKITFRRFFFVPKRWSLYIPVPATFLTRLLVWTSRLLRRKSGPKPPKAFFDVLYLDPDVRIHQTGEDNLFVQARPDSSRAKGLLRSM
;
A
#
# COMPACT_ATOMS: atom_id res chain seq x y z
N MET A 1 -56.88 -17.97 20.99
CA MET A 1 -56.14 -19.25 20.99
C MET A 1 -54.92 -19.04 20.12
N GLN A 2 -53.74 -19.13 20.73
CA GLN A 2 -52.80 -20.23 20.48
C GLN A 2 -52.34 -20.27 19.02
N SER A 3 -51.07 -20.32 18.65
CA SER A 3 -49.84 -20.63 19.36
C SER A 3 -48.83 -20.67 18.20
N LYS A 4 -47.68 -20.01 18.32
CA LYS A 4 -46.40 -20.72 18.48
C LYS A 4 -46.06 -21.65 17.30
N LEU A 5 -45.03 -21.29 16.53
CA LEU A 5 -43.66 -21.84 16.69
C LEU A 5 -43.57 -23.19 15.94
N ILE A 6 -42.73 -23.32 14.92
CA ILE A 6 -41.40 -23.94 15.00
C ILE A 6 -40.92 -23.93 13.52
N VAL A 7 -39.97 -23.08 13.11
CA VAL A 7 -38.51 -23.35 13.07
C VAL A 7 -38.19 -24.76 12.55
N LEU A 8 -37.72 -24.89 11.30
CA LEU A 8 -36.48 -25.61 10.91
C LEU A 8 -36.50 -26.04 9.44
N SER A 9 -35.32 -25.94 8.82
CA SER A 9 -34.90 -26.56 7.55
C SER A 9 -35.43 -25.89 6.28
N LEU A 10 -34.69 -25.00 5.59
CA LEU A 10 -33.39 -25.24 4.95
C LEU A 10 -33.39 -26.49 4.05
N VAL A 11 -32.84 -26.31 2.85
CA VAL A 11 -32.44 -27.34 1.88
C VAL A 11 -33.55 -27.87 0.95
N HIS A 12 -33.73 -27.21 -0.21
CA HIS A 12 -33.51 -27.81 -1.55
C HIS A 12 -34.09 -26.90 -2.65
N THR A 13 -33.20 -26.40 -3.52
CA THR A 13 -33.45 -26.34 -4.98
C THR A 13 -34.54 -25.41 -5.51
N ILE A 14 -34.11 -24.26 -6.09
CA ILE A 14 -34.76 -23.75 -7.30
C ILE A 14 -33.67 -23.45 -8.34
N ILE A 15 -33.56 -24.38 -9.28
CA ILE A 15 -32.93 -24.28 -10.60
C ILE A 15 -34.08 -24.27 -11.64
N ALA A 16 -33.85 -23.56 -12.76
CA ALA A 16 -34.45 -23.70 -14.10
C ALA A 16 -35.60 -22.79 -14.55
N ASN A 17 -35.20 -21.76 -15.32
CA ASN A 17 -35.48 -21.51 -16.75
C ASN A 17 -36.80 -20.89 -17.27
N VAL A 18 -36.59 -19.72 -17.91
CA VAL A 18 -36.94 -19.33 -19.32
C VAL A 18 -38.43 -19.10 -19.70
N HIS A 19 -38.79 -17.84 -20.04
CA HIS A 19 -38.98 -17.37 -21.44
C HIS A 19 -39.42 -15.87 -21.53
N SER A 20 -38.69 -15.13 -22.38
CA SER A 20 -39.08 -14.02 -23.29
C SER A 20 -39.66 -12.69 -22.78
N PHE A 21 -38.94 -11.60 -23.09
CA PHE A 21 -39.52 -10.48 -23.85
C PHE A 21 -38.48 -9.93 -24.83
N LEU A 22 -38.87 -9.85 -26.12
CA LEU A 22 -38.09 -9.38 -27.26
C LEU A 22 -38.21 -7.86 -27.40
N LEU A 23 -37.09 -7.18 -27.62
CA LEU A 23 -36.99 -5.87 -28.28
C LEU A 23 -35.65 -5.80 -29.07
N PRO A 24 -35.55 -4.95 -30.10
CA PRO A 24 -34.85 -5.26 -31.34
C PRO A 24 -33.32 -5.21 -31.26
N THR A 25 -32.71 -6.07 -32.06
CA THR A 25 -31.28 -6.24 -32.25
C THR A 25 -30.66 -5.06 -33.01
N ASN A 26 -29.96 -4.18 -32.29
CA ASN A 26 -28.93 -3.34 -32.88
C ASN A 26 -27.54 -3.88 -32.51
N GLY A 27 -26.83 -4.38 -33.52
CA GLY A 27 -25.38 -4.59 -33.59
C GLY A 27 -24.65 -5.01 -32.30
N ARG A 28 -24.79 -6.28 -31.88
CA ARG A 28 -23.82 -6.86 -30.94
C ARG A 28 -22.47 -7.00 -31.65
N ARG A 29 -21.53 -6.11 -31.33
CA ARG A 29 -20.11 -6.36 -31.58
C ARG A 29 -19.71 -7.68 -30.91
N PRO A 30 -18.85 -8.51 -31.54
CA PRO A 30 -18.43 -9.77 -30.96
C PRO A 30 -17.73 -9.54 -29.60
N LEU A 31 -18.01 -10.43 -28.64
CA LEU A 31 -17.49 -10.37 -27.26
C LEU A 31 -15.95 -10.30 -27.19
N THR A 32 -15.27 -10.87 -28.17
CA THR A 32 -13.80 -10.80 -28.35
C THR A 32 -13.30 -9.36 -28.49
N THR A 33 -13.96 -8.53 -29.30
CA THR A 33 -13.56 -7.11 -29.49
C THR A 33 -13.68 -6.32 -28.19
N ARG A 34 -14.60 -6.68 -27.28
CA ARG A 34 -14.78 -5.96 -26.01
C ARG A 34 -13.67 -6.25 -25.01
N ILE A 35 -13.17 -7.48 -24.96
CA ILE A 35 -12.07 -7.88 -24.07
C ILE A 35 -10.75 -7.29 -24.56
N GLU A 36 -10.50 -7.34 -25.87
CA GLU A 36 -9.30 -6.74 -26.48
C GLU A 36 -9.23 -5.23 -26.24
N ASN A 37 -10.35 -4.52 -26.40
CA ASN A 37 -10.41 -3.08 -26.14
C ASN A 37 -10.17 -2.75 -24.66
N ALA A 38 -10.76 -3.52 -23.74
CA ALA A 38 -10.56 -3.31 -22.30
C ALA A 38 -9.09 -3.53 -21.88
N SER A 39 -8.42 -4.53 -22.46
CA SER A 39 -7.00 -4.75 -22.23
C SER A 39 -6.16 -3.61 -22.81
N HIS A 40 -6.47 -3.12 -24.01
CA HIS A 40 -5.76 -2.00 -24.62
C HIS A 40 -5.93 -0.71 -23.81
N ASP A 41 -7.13 -0.42 -23.32
CA ASP A 41 -7.42 0.75 -22.50
C ASP A 41 -6.69 0.71 -21.16
N ALA A 42 -6.64 -0.47 -20.50
CA ALA A 42 -5.86 -0.66 -19.28
C ALA A 42 -4.36 -0.44 -19.51
N GLU A 43 -3.82 -0.89 -20.65
CA GLU A 43 -2.42 -0.66 -21.01
C GLU A 43 -2.10 0.81 -21.27
N ALA A 44 -3.01 1.53 -21.93
CA ALA A 44 -2.88 2.96 -22.15
C ALA A 44 -2.89 3.72 -20.81
N LEU A 45 -3.81 3.36 -19.89
CA LEU A 45 -3.88 3.95 -18.55
C LEU A 45 -2.64 3.65 -17.71
N LYS A 46 -2.09 2.42 -17.74
CA LYS A 46 -0.82 2.09 -17.07
C LYS A 46 0.34 2.92 -17.61
N THR A 47 0.41 3.10 -18.93
CA THR A 47 1.43 3.95 -19.56
C THR A 47 1.33 5.39 -19.06
N GLN A 48 0.11 5.96 -19.05
CA GLN A 48 -0.14 7.30 -18.54
C GLN A 48 0.20 7.42 -17.04
N LEU A 49 -0.13 6.41 -16.23
CA LEU A 49 0.20 6.36 -14.81
C LEU A 49 1.71 6.51 -14.60
N PHE A 50 2.52 5.73 -15.32
CA PHE A 50 3.96 5.79 -15.19
C PHE A 50 4.54 7.13 -15.63
N GLN A 51 4.07 7.67 -16.75
CA GLN A 51 4.47 9.01 -17.23
C GLN A 51 4.15 10.10 -16.20
N LYS A 52 2.98 10.05 -15.55
CA LYS A 52 2.58 11.02 -14.53
C LYS A 52 3.41 10.87 -13.25
N ILE A 53 3.76 9.65 -12.85
CA ILE A 53 4.66 9.42 -11.72
C ILE A 53 6.07 9.96 -12.02
N ASP A 54 6.60 9.76 -13.23
CA ASP A 54 7.87 10.34 -13.67
C ASP A 54 7.82 11.88 -13.67
N LEU A 55 6.73 12.46 -14.19
CA LEU A 55 6.51 13.90 -14.19
C LEU A 55 6.46 14.47 -12.77
N LEU A 56 5.73 13.83 -11.86
CA LEU A 56 5.65 14.22 -10.45
C LEU A 56 7.05 14.29 -9.83
N ARG A 57 7.87 13.25 -10.06
CA ARG A 57 9.24 13.18 -9.56
C ARG A 57 10.13 14.27 -10.15
N ALA A 58 9.96 14.58 -11.45
CA ALA A 58 10.70 15.64 -12.11
C ALA A 58 10.36 17.02 -11.53
N ILE A 59 9.07 17.32 -11.30
CA ILE A 59 8.61 18.56 -10.67
C ILE A 59 9.18 18.68 -9.26
N GLN A 60 9.05 17.62 -8.46
CA GLN A 60 9.59 17.57 -7.10
C GLN A 60 11.12 17.79 -7.07
N ALA A 61 11.86 17.21 -8.02
CA ALA A 61 13.29 17.44 -8.13
C ALA A 61 13.64 18.91 -8.46
N LEU A 62 12.83 19.59 -9.28
CA LEU A 62 13.00 21.00 -9.62
C LEU A 62 12.68 21.93 -8.45
N ASP A 63 11.62 21.64 -7.70
CA ASP A 63 11.17 22.42 -6.53
C ASP A 63 12.12 22.27 -5.32
N GLY A 64 13.24 21.55 -5.46
CA GLY A 64 14.17 21.22 -4.38
C GLY A 64 13.56 20.34 -3.28
N THR A 65 12.29 19.97 -3.45
CA THR A 65 11.51 19.11 -2.59
C THR A 65 11.58 17.70 -3.17
N THR A 66 12.60 16.95 -2.76
CA THR A 66 12.63 15.49 -3.03
C THR A 66 11.27 14.85 -2.78
N PRO A 67 10.87 13.83 -3.55
CA PRO A 67 9.55 13.23 -3.51
C PRO A 67 9.07 13.05 -2.08
N THR A 68 8.14 13.91 -1.67
CA THR A 68 7.46 13.88 -0.37
C THR A 68 8.37 13.66 0.84
N SER A 69 9.43 14.45 1.02
CA SER A 69 10.30 14.33 2.20
C SER A 69 9.61 14.79 3.48
N ILE A 70 8.77 13.94 4.06
CA ILE A 70 8.24 14.13 5.40
C ILE A 70 9.20 13.40 6.34
N GLU A 71 10.10 14.17 6.96
CA GLU A 71 11.04 13.65 7.94
C GLU A 71 10.28 12.96 9.09
N TYR A 72 10.48 11.65 9.25
CA TYR A 72 10.00 10.89 10.41
C TYR A 72 10.49 11.53 11.72
N GLY A 73 9.60 12.24 12.42
CA GLY A 73 9.85 12.83 13.73
C GLY A 73 9.91 14.36 13.79
N VAL A 74 9.52 15.08 12.73
CA VAL A 74 9.22 16.52 12.77
C VAL A 74 7.79 16.79 12.29
N LYS A 75 7.22 17.92 12.71
CA LYS A 75 5.83 18.35 12.45
C LYS A 75 5.44 18.07 10.98
N GLY A 76 4.52 17.13 10.76
CA GLY A 76 4.04 16.73 9.44
C GLY A 76 3.98 15.20 9.21
N GLY A 77 4.71 14.40 9.97
CA GLY A 77 4.62 12.93 9.97
C GLY A 77 3.68 12.35 11.03
N GLU A 78 2.73 13.16 11.50
CA GLU A 78 1.86 12.79 12.62
C GLU A 78 0.79 11.81 12.14
N LEU A 79 0.49 10.79 12.94
CA LEU A 79 -0.67 9.94 12.69
C LEU A 79 -1.95 10.76 12.90
N ASP A 80 -3.00 10.46 12.14
CA ASP A 80 -4.31 11.03 12.44
C ASP A 80 -4.70 10.67 13.89
N PRO A 81 -5.08 11.63 14.74
CA PRO A 81 -5.31 11.38 16.16
C PRO A 81 -6.53 10.48 16.42
N LYS A 82 -7.46 10.38 15.48
CA LYS A 82 -8.69 9.58 15.58
C LYS A 82 -8.49 8.18 15.01
N THR A 83 -7.96 8.07 13.79
CA THR A 83 -7.82 6.79 13.07
C THR A 83 -6.49 6.11 13.35
N ARG A 84 -5.47 6.87 13.77
CA ARG A 84 -4.07 6.44 13.96
C ARG A 84 -3.40 5.96 12.68
N ALA A 85 -3.94 6.35 11.53
CA ALA A 85 -3.38 6.08 10.23
C ALA A 85 -2.39 7.18 9.80
N PRO A 86 -1.53 6.91 8.80
CA PRO A 86 -0.73 7.96 8.18
C PRO A 86 -1.62 9.09 7.63
N GLN A 87 -1.22 10.34 7.89
CA GLN A 87 -1.87 11.49 7.27
C GLN A 87 -1.68 11.47 5.75
N LYS A 88 -2.63 12.09 5.04
CA LYS A 88 -2.51 12.31 3.59
C LYS A 88 -1.47 13.39 3.31
N VAL A 89 -0.66 13.17 2.29
CA VAL A 89 0.23 14.20 1.75
C VAL A 89 -0.60 15.35 1.19
N ASN A 90 -0.31 16.57 1.61
CA ASN A 90 -0.84 17.77 0.97
C ASN A 90 0.06 18.18 -0.20
N PHE A 91 -0.21 17.63 -1.39
CA PHE A 91 0.59 17.90 -2.60
C PHE A 91 0.54 19.37 -3.03
N TYR A 92 -0.59 20.05 -2.86
CA TYR A 92 -0.73 21.50 -3.10
C TYR A 92 0.05 22.35 -2.10
N GLY A 93 0.37 21.79 -0.92
CA GLY A 93 1.28 22.44 0.03
C GLY A 93 2.74 22.46 -0.43
N ILE A 94 3.10 21.69 -1.47
CA ILE A 94 4.42 21.72 -2.12
C ILE A 94 4.40 22.74 -3.27
N SER A 95 3.54 22.52 -4.26
CA SER A 95 3.28 23.43 -5.38
C SER A 95 1.95 23.07 -6.07
N ASP A 96 1.32 24.03 -6.74
CA ASP A 96 0.08 23.77 -7.49
C ASP A 96 0.29 22.71 -8.58
N ALA A 97 1.44 22.74 -9.26
CA ALA A 97 1.81 21.75 -10.26
C ALA A 97 1.92 20.34 -9.66
N THR A 98 2.52 20.21 -8.48
CA THR A 98 2.60 18.94 -7.74
C THR A 98 1.21 18.42 -7.36
N GLY A 99 0.31 19.31 -6.92
CA GLY A 99 -1.09 18.99 -6.64
C GLY A 99 -1.84 18.42 -7.84
N VAL A 100 -1.82 19.13 -8.97
CA VAL A 100 -2.51 18.73 -10.20
C VAL A 100 -2.01 17.37 -10.70
N VAL A 101 -0.71 17.13 -10.72
CA VAL A 101 -0.16 15.83 -11.18
C VAL A 101 -0.51 14.70 -10.22
N ALA A 102 -0.57 14.95 -8.90
CA ALA A 102 -1.00 13.93 -7.93
C ALA A 102 -2.50 13.58 -8.08
N ASP A 103 -3.34 14.57 -8.40
CA ASP A 103 -4.76 14.36 -8.70
C ASP A 103 -4.93 13.53 -9.99
N ASP A 104 -4.14 13.81 -11.03
CA ASP A 104 -4.12 13.02 -12.27
C ASP A 104 -3.75 11.55 -11.99
N ILE A 105 -2.70 11.30 -11.19
CA ILE A 105 -2.29 9.94 -10.80
C ILE A 105 -3.43 9.22 -10.06
N THR A 106 -4.06 9.92 -9.11
CA THR A 106 -5.19 9.38 -8.32
C THR A 106 -6.37 9.03 -9.23
N SER A 107 -6.71 9.92 -10.17
CA SER A 107 -7.76 9.69 -11.17
C SER A 107 -7.48 8.45 -12.04
N ILE A 108 -6.24 8.32 -12.55
CA ILE A 108 -5.84 7.15 -13.35
C ILE A 108 -5.94 5.86 -12.53
N CYS A 109 -5.57 5.87 -11.24
CA CYS A 109 -5.70 4.71 -10.36
C CYS A 109 -7.15 4.25 -10.23
N HIS A 110 -8.10 5.19 -10.07
CA HIS A 110 -9.52 4.86 -10.01
C HIS A 110 -10.07 4.35 -11.34
N GLN A 111 -9.60 4.89 -12.47
CA GLN A 111 -9.96 4.39 -13.79
C GLN A 111 -9.44 2.96 -14.00
N LEU A 112 -8.19 2.67 -13.63
CA LEU A 112 -7.61 1.32 -13.70
C LEU A 112 -8.38 0.31 -12.85
N ALA A 113 -8.94 0.72 -11.70
CA ALA A 113 -9.72 -0.18 -10.86
C ALA A 113 -10.91 -0.84 -11.62
N ALA A 114 -11.50 -0.14 -12.58
CA ALA A 114 -12.57 -0.69 -13.43
C ALA A 114 -12.09 -1.78 -14.40
N PHE A 115 -10.79 -1.86 -14.65
CA PHE A 115 -10.14 -2.81 -15.54
C PHE A 115 -9.28 -3.84 -14.80
N ASN A 116 -9.49 -4.04 -13.50
CA ASN A 116 -8.70 -4.99 -12.71
C ASN A 116 -8.78 -6.41 -13.31
N PRO A 117 -7.67 -6.97 -13.82
CA PRO A 117 -7.69 -8.29 -14.44
C PRO A 117 -7.73 -9.42 -13.40
N THR A 118 -7.40 -9.13 -12.13
CA THR A 118 -7.36 -10.12 -11.05
C THR A 118 -8.56 -9.96 -10.12
N THR A 119 -9.61 -10.76 -10.33
CA THR A 119 -10.84 -10.73 -9.51
C THR A 119 -10.65 -11.33 -8.11
N GLU A 120 -9.63 -12.17 -7.92
CA GLU A 120 -9.29 -12.82 -6.64
C GLU A 120 -7.84 -12.55 -6.24
N ALA A 121 -7.52 -11.32 -5.84
CA ALA A 121 -6.17 -10.95 -5.43
C ALA A 121 -5.65 -11.76 -4.23
N THR A 122 -6.54 -12.19 -3.33
CA THR A 122 -6.19 -12.98 -2.15
C THR A 122 -6.29 -14.50 -2.37
N HIS A 123 -6.35 -14.96 -3.62
CA HIS A 123 -6.40 -16.40 -3.94
C HIS A 123 -5.26 -17.16 -3.24
N ALA A 124 -5.54 -18.36 -2.73
CA ALA A 124 -4.62 -19.20 -1.97
C ALA A 124 -3.95 -18.57 -0.73
N TRP A 125 -4.39 -17.40 -0.24
CA TRP A 125 -3.74 -16.75 0.91
C TRP A 125 -3.77 -17.63 2.18
N GLY A 126 -2.61 -17.81 2.82
CA GLY A 126 -2.45 -18.61 4.04
C GLY A 126 -2.38 -20.12 3.79
N THR A 127 -2.24 -20.57 2.53
CA THR A 127 -2.01 -21.98 2.19
C THR A 127 -0.55 -22.21 1.76
N PRO A 128 -0.06 -23.46 1.80
CA PRO A 128 1.25 -23.81 1.27
C PRO A 128 1.44 -23.43 -0.21
N GLN A 129 0.36 -23.46 -1.01
CA GLN A 129 0.37 -23.14 -2.43
C GLN A 129 0.46 -21.64 -2.72
N ALA A 130 0.28 -20.78 -1.72
CA ALA A 130 0.27 -19.34 -1.89
C ALA A 130 1.56 -18.77 -2.52
N ALA A 131 2.69 -19.48 -2.45
CA ALA A 131 3.93 -19.05 -3.07
C ALA A 131 3.83 -18.94 -4.60
N GLU A 132 3.03 -19.81 -5.21
CA GLU A 132 2.85 -19.90 -6.67
C GLU A 132 1.49 -19.31 -7.08
N ASP A 133 0.46 -19.56 -6.29
CA ASP A 133 -0.94 -19.33 -6.68
C ASP A 133 -1.52 -18.00 -6.17
N CYS A 134 -0.87 -17.33 -5.21
CA CYS A 134 -1.36 -16.06 -4.66
C CYS A 134 -0.78 -14.88 -5.46
N PRO A 135 -1.60 -14.11 -6.21
CA PRO A 135 -1.12 -13.00 -7.03
C PRO A 135 -0.38 -11.92 -6.23
N LEU A 136 -0.71 -11.77 -4.95
CA LEU A 136 -0.07 -10.80 -4.06
C LEU A 136 1.30 -11.25 -3.53
N HIS A 137 1.65 -12.55 -3.59
CA HIS A 137 2.85 -13.11 -2.99
C HIS A 137 4.14 -12.52 -3.58
N GLY A 138 5.17 -12.32 -2.77
CA GLY A 138 6.50 -11.85 -3.18
C GLY A 138 6.74 -10.34 -3.01
N PRO A 139 7.81 -9.82 -3.62
CA PRO A 139 8.25 -8.46 -3.42
C PRO A 139 7.49 -7.44 -4.28
N TRP A 140 7.33 -6.23 -3.74
CA TRP A 140 6.70 -5.07 -4.37
C TRP A 140 7.49 -3.82 -4.02
N LYS A 141 7.82 -2.99 -5.01
CA LYS A 141 8.49 -1.70 -4.81
C LYS A 141 7.48 -0.57 -4.91
N LEU A 142 7.57 0.40 -4.00
CA LEU A 142 6.71 1.58 -4.05
C LEU A 142 7.05 2.43 -5.28
N LEU A 143 6.05 2.90 -6.01
CA LEU A 143 6.20 3.87 -7.10
C LEU A 143 5.64 5.24 -6.71
N PHE A 144 4.47 5.24 -6.08
CA PHE A 144 3.74 6.42 -5.64
C PHE A 144 2.88 6.09 -4.42
N SER A 145 2.69 7.06 -3.53
CA SER A 145 1.70 6.99 -2.45
C SER A 145 1.16 8.36 -2.10
N THR A 146 -0.09 8.40 -1.64
CA THR A 146 -0.68 9.59 -1.02
C THR A 146 -0.46 9.64 0.49
N ALA A 147 0.15 8.60 1.08
CA ALA A 147 0.43 8.55 2.52
C ALA A 147 1.73 9.31 2.84
N ALA A 148 1.67 10.16 3.87
CA ALA A 148 2.77 11.03 4.28
C ALA A 148 4.01 10.28 4.78
N ASP A 149 3.86 9.04 5.25
CA ASP A 149 4.92 8.24 5.85
C ASP A 149 5.75 7.44 4.83
N ALA A 150 5.49 7.60 3.54
CA ALA A 150 6.05 6.73 2.51
C ALA A 150 7.31 7.26 1.81
N ALA A 151 7.98 8.31 2.30
CA ALA A 151 9.10 8.91 1.57
C ALA A 151 10.28 9.39 2.44
N PHE A 152 11.48 9.09 1.97
CA PHE A 152 12.75 9.51 2.53
C PHE A 152 13.51 10.34 1.49
N SER A 153 14.11 11.45 1.91
CA SER A 153 14.89 12.29 1.00
C SER A 153 16.39 12.03 1.07
N LYS A 154 17.02 12.17 -0.10
CA LYS A 154 18.48 12.29 -0.26
C LYS A 154 19.09 13.40 0.60
N ASN A 155 18.31 14.46 0.86
CA ASN A 155 18.72 15.60 1.68
C ASN A 155 18.40 15.42 3.17
N SER A 156 17.73 14.34 3.58
CA SER A 156 17.50 14.07 4.98
C SER A 156 18.82 13.76 5.67
N LYS A 157 18.92 14.05 6.97
CA LYS A 157 20.07 13.64 7.81
C LYS A 157 20.34 12.13 7.77
N ARG A 158 19.41 11.33 7.24
CA ARG A 158 19.40 9.87 7.23
C ARG A 158 19.87 9.26 5.91
N GLY A 159 20.09 10.08 4.87
CA GLY A 159 20.51 9.62 3.55
C GLY A 159 19.37 9.07 2.70
N ASP A 160 19.74 8.53 1.54
CA ASP A 160 18.81 7.91 0.59
C ASP A 160 18.30 6.56 1.11
N ALA A 161 17.12 6.11 0.67
CA ALA A 161 16.56 4.84 1.14
C ALA A 161 15.70 4.14 0.08
N ILE A 162 15.82 2.81 0.01
CA ILE A 162 14.99 1.96 -0.83
C ILE A 162 13.81 1.46 -0.02
N ILE A 163 12.60 1.71 -0.51
CA ILE A 163 11.36 1.28 0.13
C ILE A 163 10.75 0.12 -0.66
N ARG A 164 10.49 -0.99 0.01
CA ARG A 164 9.83 -2.16 -0.58
C ARG A 164 8.89 -2.83 0.42
N ASN A 165 7.92 -3.54 -0.11
CA ASN A 165 7.01 -4.40 0.62
C ASN A 165 7.29 -5.85 0.23
N GLU A 166 7.36 -6.74 1.21
CA GLU A 166 7.50 -8.18 1.01
C GLU A 166 6.22 -8.86 1.49
N VAL A 167 5.54 -9.58 0.59
CA VAL A 167 4.33 -10.34 0.93
C VAL A 167 4.67 -11.82 1.00
N ASP A 168 4.65 -12.37 2.20
CA ASP A 168 4.71 -13.80 2.44
C ASP A 168 3.27 -14.31 2.64
N ALA A 169 2.59 -14.56 1.53
CA ALA A 169 1.21 -15.04 1.52
C ALA A 169 1.08 -16.46 2.11
N VAL A 170 2.15 -17.26 2.13
CA VAL A 170 2.15 -18.62 2.69
C VAL A 170 1.96 -18.55 4.21
N ASN A 171 2.77 -17.72 4.86
CA ASN A 171 2.73 -17.59 6.31
C ASN A 171 1.79 -16.48 6.80
N GLY A 172 1.12 -15.76 5.90
CA GLY A 172 0.22 -14.65 6.22
C GLY A 172 0.94 -13.43 6.80
N TRP A 173 2.11 -13.08 6.26
CA TRP A 173 2.89 -11.95 6.70
C TRP A 173 3.14 -10.94 5.59
N MET A 174 3.17 -9.67 5.97
CA MET A 174 3.67 -8.58 5.15
C MET A 174 4.80 -7.86 5.89
N SER A 175 5.80 -7.40 5.15
CA SER A 175 6.92 -6.65 5.73
C SER A 175 7.13 -5.38 4.92
N ASN A 176 6.97 -4.22 5.55
CA ASN A 176 7.41 -2.95 4.96
C ASN A 176 8.88 -2.76 5.33
N ILE A 177 9.75 -2.66 4.33
CA ILE A 177 11.20 -2.65 4.48
C ILE A 177 11.73 -1.35 3.90
N ILE A 178 12.51 -0.65 4.69
CA ILE A 178 13.23 0.56 4.34
C ILE A 178 14.71 0.27 4.53
N ASP A 179 15.44 0.19 3.42
CA ASP A 179 16.88 -0.06 3.38
C ASP A 179 17.61 1.27 3.19
N PHE A 180 18.34 1.74 4.21
CA PHE A 180 19.05 3.03 4.16
C PHE A 180 20.38 2.90 3.42
N ILE A 181 20.54 3.70 2.37
CA ILE A 181 21.76 3.76 1.55
C ILE A 181 22.77 4.71 2.23
N PRO A 182 24.03 4.29 2.45
CA PRO A 182 25.06 5.20 2.93
C PRO A 182 25.28 6.34 1.94
N GLY A 183 25.14 7.60 2.38
CA GLY A 183 25.36 8.75 1.52
C GLY A 183 26.80 8.81 0.98
N ALA A 184 26.97 9.13 -0.30
CA ALA A 184 28.28 9.24 -0.96
C ALA A 184 29.22 10.27 -0.29
N ASN A 185 28.64 11.30 0.35
CA ASN A 185 29.36 12.34 1.09
C ASN A 185 29.64 11.98 2.56
N ALA A 186 29.18 10.81 3.04
CA ALA A 186 29.42 10.35 4.40
C ALA A 186 30.83 9.73 4.54
N LYS A 187 31.87 10.43 4.04
CA LYS A 187 33.27 9.99 4.08
C LYS A 187 33.79 9.70 5.51
N ASN A 188 33.09 10.17 6.55
CA ASN A 188 33.57 10.05 7.94
C ASN A 188 32.66 9.30 8.93
N LYS A 189 31.47 8.80 8.54
CA LYS A 189 30.63 7.88 9.36
C LYS A 189 29.36 7.49 8.57
N PRO A 190 29.20 6.23 8.13
CA PRO A 190 27.91 5.77 7.62
C PRO A 190 26.83 5.90 8.70
N GLY A 191 25.58 6.15 8.29
CA GLY A 191 24.44 6.23 9.21
C GLY A 191 24.34 4.99 10.11
N LEU A 192 23.96 5.17 11.37
CA LEU A 192 23.93 4.07 12.35
C LEU A 192 22.91 2.98 11.98
N ILE A 193 21.79 3.40 11.40
CA ILE A 193 20.68 2.53 10.99
C ILE A 193 20.95 2.01 9.59
N GLU A 194 20.84 0.70 9.42
CA GLU A 194 20.93 0.00 8.14
C GLU A 194 19.55 -0.21 7.52
N GLN A 195 18.59 -0.68 8.32
CA GLN A 195 17.28 -1.09 7.85
C GLN A 195 16.22 -0.83 8.93
N LEU A 196 15.04 -0.41 8.50
CA LEU A 196 13.82 -0.45 9.28
C LEU A 196 12.85 -1.41 8.61
N LEU A 197 12.41 -2.44 9.33
CA LEU A 197 11.45 -3.43 8.87
C LEU A 197 10.23 -3.42 9.80
N VAL A 198 9.04 -3.21 9.27
CA VAL A 198 7.78 -3.34 10.02
C VAL A 198 7.13 -4.66 9.64
N LYS A 199 7.01 -5.57 10.62
CA LYS A 199 6.39 -6.89 10.44
C LYS A 199 4.90 -6.82 10.77
N ILE A 200 4.08 -7.21 9.81
CA ILE A 200 2.63 -7.08 9.81
C ILE A 200 2.05 -8.47 9.58
N LYS A 201 1.18 -8.93 10.47
CA LYS A 201 0.36 -10.10 10.21
C LYS A 201 -0.79 -9.69 9.29
N ALA A 202 -1.02 -10.44 8.23
CA ALA A 202 -1.96 -10.10 7.20
C ALA A 202 -2.93 -11.27 6.94
N THR A 203 -4.22 -10.97 6.93
CA THR A 203 -5.30 -11.95 6.81
C THR A 203 -6.24 -11.55 5.69
N ALA A 204 -6.45 -12.43 4.70
CA ALA A 204 -7.47 -12.23 3.68
C ALA A 204 -8.87 -12.21 4.33
N LEU A 205 -9.63 -11.14 4.09
CA LEU A 205 -11.02 -11.03 4.55
C LEU A 205 -12.01 -11.36 3.45
N ASN A 206 -11.67 -11.04 2.20
CA ASN A 206 -12.44 -11.32 0.99
C ASN A 206 -11.48 -11.28 -0.22
N PRO A 207 -11.95 -11.56 -1.46
CA PRO A 207 -11.09 -11.66 -2.65
C PRO A 207 -10.18 -10.46 -2.93
N GLN A 208 -10.50 -9.27 -2.42
CA GLN A 208 -9.73 -8.04 -2.65
C GLN A 208 -9.26 -7.35 -1.36
N ARG A 209 -9.69 -7.80 -0.17
CA ARG A 209 -9.41 -7.13 1.10
C ARG A 209 -8.48 -7.94 1.99
N VAL A 210 -7.44 -7.27 2.49
CA VAL A 210 -6.50 -7.84 3.44
C VAL A 210 -6.51 -7.02 4.74
N ALA A 211 -6.84 -7.67 5.86
CA ALA A 211 -6.70 -7.09 7.19
C ALA A 211 -5.24 -7.10 7.63
N LEU A 212 -4.82 -6.03 8.31
CA LEU A 212 -3.47 -5.80 8.79
C LEU A 212 -3.42 -5.71 10.31
N GLU A 213 -2.50 -6.44 10.90
CA GLU A 213 -2.17 -6.38 12.32
C GLU A 213 -0.66 -6.15 12.48
N PHE A 214 -0.27 -4.92 12.81
CA PHE A 214 1.12 -4.57 13.08
C PHE A 214 1.62 -5.31 14.31
N ARG A 215 2.74 -6.03 14.19
CA ARG A 215 3.28 -6.86 15.28
C ARG A 215 4.51 -6.23 15.91
N TYR A 216 5.51 -5.90 15.09
CA TYR A 216 6.74 -5.27 15.57
C TYR A 216 7.49 -4.52 14.47
N ALA A 217 8.35 -3.61 14.88
CA ALA A 217 9.35 -2.98 14.05
C ALA A 217 10.72 -3.54 14.44
N LYS A 218 11.49 -3.96 13.46
CA LYS A 218 12.88 -4.38 13.60
C LYS A 218 13.75 -3.28 13.01
N ILE A 219 14.57 -2.67 13.85
CA ILE A 219 15.59 -1.72 13.41
C ILE A 219 16.91 -2.47 13.41
N THR A 220 17.54 -2.58 12.24
CA THR A 220 18.87 -3.15 12.12
C THR A 220 19.89 -2.03 12.02
N PHE A 221 20.92 -2.13 12.85
CA PHE A 221 22.00 -1.14 12.93
C PHE A 221 23.29 -1.74 12.39
N ARG A 222 24.07 -0.90 11.69
CA ARG A 222 25.35 -1.30 11.08
C ARG A 222 26.43 -1.63 12.12
N ARG A 223 26.33 -1.04 13.32
CA ARG A 223 27.29 -1.19 14.41
C ARG A 223 26.63 -1.11 15.79
N PHE A 224 27.22 -1.79 16.76
CA PHE A 224 26.83 -1.76 18.17
C PHE A 224 27.79 -0.82 18.91
N PHE A 225 27.37 0.42 19.13
CA PHE A 225 28.22 1.49 19.67
C PHE A 225 29.52 1.66 18.86
N PHE A 226 30.69 1.46 19.49
CA PHE A 226 32.02 1.54 18.88
C PHE A 226 32.46 0.23 18.20
N VAL A 227 31.70 -0.86 18.36
CA VAL A 227 32.04 -2.18 17.81
C VAL A 227 31.38 -2.34 16.44
N PRO A 228 32.11 -2.74 15.37
CA PRO A 228 31.57 -2.96 14.02
C PRO A 228 30.75 -4.26 13.92
N LYS A 229 29.92 -4.55 14.92
CA LYS A 229 29.03 -5.70 14.98
C LYS A 229 27.60 -5.26 14.67
N ARG A 230 26.99 -5.89 13.66
CA ARG A 230 25.59 -5.71 13.30
C ARG A 230 24.69 -6.19 14.44
N TRP A 231 23.67 -5.42 14.79
CA TRP A 231 22.67 -5.80 15.79
C TRP A 231 21.28 -5.32 15.37
N SER A 232 20.25 -5.90 15.97
CA SER A 232 18.86 -5.52 15.69
C SER A 232 18.08 -5.28 16.98
N LEU A 233 17.34 -4.18 16.99
CA LEU A 233 16.37 -3.86 18.03
C LEU A 233 14.97 -4.24 17.55
N TYR A 234 14.28 -5.07 18.32
CA TYR A 234 12.88 -5.41 18.10
C TYR A 234 12.03 -4.55 19.01
N ILE A 235 11.35 -3.57 18.41
CA ILE A 235 10.38 -2.74 19.10
C ILE A 235 9.04 -3.42 18.86
N PRO A 236 8.41 -4.04 19.88
CA PRO A 236 7.04 -4.48 19.70
C PRO A 236 6.24 -3.25 19.28
N VAL A 237 5.45 -3.40 18.22
CA VAL A 237 4.50 -2.37 17.80
C VAL A 237 3.18 -2.87 18.35
N PRO A 238 2.85 -2.67 19.64
CA PRO A 238 1.46 -2.63 19.94
C PRO A 238 0.92 -1.39 19.22
N ALA A 239 -0.33 -1.46 18.78
CA ALA A 239 -1.16 -0.28 18.57
C ALA A 239 -1.07 0.72 19.75
N THR A 240 -0.51 0.27 20.90
CA THR A 240 -0.23 1.04 22.09
C THR A 240 1.15 1.73 22.20
N PHE A 241 2.18 1.51 21.36
CA PHE A 241 3.54 2.09 21.59
C PHE A 241 3.74 3.42 20.86
N LEU A 242 3.17 3.57 19.65
CA LEU A 242 2.92 4.88 19.05
C LEU A 242 1.99 5.69 19.95
N THR A 243 0.94 5.07 20.53
CA THR A 243 0.20 5.76 21.58
C THR A 243 1.01 5.94 22.85
N ARG A 244 1.99 5.13 23.27
CA ARG A 244 2.75 5.42 24.51
C ARG A 244 3.74 6.57 24.33
N LEU A 245 4.24 6.79 23.10
CA LEU A 245 5.03 7.97 22.76
C LEU A 245 4.13 9.23 22.70
N LEU A 246 2.94 9.14 22.09
CA LEU A 246 1.90 10.18 22.09
C LEU A 246 1.20 10.37 23.45
N VAL A 247 1.15 9.35 24.29
CA VAL A 247 0.55 9.32 25.64
C VAL A 247 1.59 9.67 26.68
N TRP A 248 2.89 9.65 26.39
CA TRP A 248 3.84 10.31 27.29
C TRP A 248 3.73 11.83 27.16
N THR A 249 3.52 12.36 25.95
CA THR A 249 3.21 13.79 25.74
C THR A 249 1.78 14.15 26.15
N SER A 250 0.79 13.27 25.97
CA SER A 250 -0.61 13.51 26.41
C SER A 250 -0.96 12.97 27.81
N ARG A 251 -0.07 12.30 28.55
CA ARG A 251 -0.27 11.96 29.98
C ARG A 251 -0.22 13.19 30.88
N LEU A 252 0.33 14.31 30.40
CA LEU A 252 0.12 15.60 31.05
C LEU A 252 -1.34 16.10 30.91
N LEU A 253 -2.14 15.52 30.01
CA LEU A 253 -3.52 15.93 29.71
C LEU A 253 -4.47 14.71 29.57
N ARG A 254 -4.76 14.08 30.72
CA ARG A 254 -6.06 13.48 31.13
C ARG A 254 -7.05 13.04 30.01
N ARG A 255 -7.30 11.72 29.87
CA ARG A 255 -8.61 10.99 29.99
C ARG A 255 -8.84 9.79 29.03
N LYS A 256 -9.49 8.78 29.64
CA LYS A 256 -10.46 7.77 29.14
C LYS A 256 -10.02 6.85 27.98
N SER A 257 -10.04 5.55 28.29
CA SER A 257 -10.03 4.42 27.35
C SER A 257 -11.18 4.54 26.35
N GLY A 258 -10.88 5.08 25.17
CA GLY A 258 -11.80 5.15 24.04
C GLY A 258 -12.06 3.81 23.36
N PRO A 259 -12.95 3.78 22.35
CA PRO A 259 -13.25 2.58 21.56
C PRO A 259 -11.97 1.98 20.95
N LYS A 260 -11.97 0.65 20.77
CA LYS A 260 -10.86 -0.04 20.11
C LYS A 260 -10.61 0.62 18.73
N PRO A 261 -9.36 0.96 18.39
CA PRO A 261 -9.07 1.53 17.08
C PRO A 261 -9.56 0.55 16.00
N PRO A 262 -10.07 1.06 14.85
CA PRO A 262 -10.50 0.22 13.76
C PRO A 262 -9.35 -0.68 13.30
N LYS A 263 -9.69 -1.90 12.85
CA LYS A 263 -8.68 -2.80 12.28
C LYS A 263 -8.17 -2.19 10.99
N ALA A 264 -6.85 -2.04 10.85
CA ALA A 264 -6.25 -1.61 9.60
C ALA A 264 -6.50 -2.65 8.52
N PHE A 265 -6.74 -2.20 7.29
CA PHE A 265 -6.89 -3.05 6.11
C PHE A 265 -6.51 -2.25 4.86
N PHE A 266 -6.31 -2.96 3.76
CA PHE A 266 -6.34 -2.37 2.43
C PHE A 266 -7.23 -3.19 1.50
N ASP A 267 -7.78 -2.50 0.50
CA ASP A 267 -8.46 -3.05 -0.64
C ASP A 267 -7.57 -2.97 -1.87
N VAL A 268 -7.42 -4.10 -2.56
CA VAL A 268 -6.75 -4.16 -3.87
C VAL A 268 -7.72 -3.61 -4.91
N LEU A 269 -7.31 -2.52 -5.55
CA LEU A 269 -8.09 -1.86 -6.59
C LEU A 269 -7.75 -2.44 -7.97
N TYR A 270 -6.46 -2.67 -8.21
CA TYR A 270 -5.95 -3.21 -9.46
C TYR A 270 -4.74 -4.10 -9.16
N LEU A 271 -4.69 -5.26 -9.79
CA LEU A 271 -3.56 -6.17 -9.69
C LEU A 271 -3.36 -6.91 -11.00
N ASP A 272 -2.17 -6.79 -11.56
CA ASP A 272 -1.68 -7.62 -12.66
C ASP A 272 -0.29 -8.19 -12.30
N PRO A 273 0.36 -8.96 -13.19
CA PRO A 273 1.67 -9.53 -12.90
C PRO A 273 2.75 -8.49 -12.56
N ASP A 274 2.62 -7.25 -13.01
CA ASP A 274 3.63 -6.20 -12.90
C ASP A 274 3.31 -5.16 -11.81
N VAL A 275 2.03 -4.80 -11.65
CA VAL A 275 1.56 -3.61 -10.93
C VAL A 275 0.46 -3.98 -9.94
N ARG A 276 0.54 -3.37 -8.75
CA ARG A 276 -0.51 -3.40 -7.74
C ARG A 276 -0.88 -1.99 -7.33
N ILE A 277 -2.19 -1.72 -7.31
CA ILE A 277 -2.79 -0.53 -6.73
C ILE A 277 -3.68 -0.95 -5.57
N HIS A 278 -3.48 -0.37 -4.40
CA HIS A 278 -4.34 -0.61 -3.25
C HIS A 278 -4.66 0.67 -2.50
N GLN A 279 -5.78 0.65 -1.78
CA GLN A 279 -6.31 1.73 -0.97
C GLN A 279 -6.49 1.27 0.47
N THR A 280 -6.03 2.05 1.45
CA THR A 280 -6.27 1.74 2.87
C THR A 280 -7.67 2.18 3.30
N GLY A 281 -8.10 1.76 4.50
CA GLY A 281 -9.36 2.22 5.08
C GLY A 281 -9.47 3.73 5.33
N GLU A 282 -8.36 4.47 5.17
CA GLU A 282 -8.27 5.93 5.29
C GLU A 282 -8.05 6.62 3.94
N ASP A 283 -8.35 5.91 2.86
CA ASP A 283 -8.28 6.40 1.49
C ASP A 283 -6.87 6.84 1.07
N ASN A 284 -5.84 6.22 1.64
CA ASN A 284 -4.47 6.36 1.16
C ASN A 284 -4.24 5.39 0.00
N LEU A 285 -3.79 5.91 -1.14
CA LEU A 285 -3.45 5.12 -2.31
C LEU A 285 -1.97 4.76 -2.32
N PHE A 286 -1.70 3.56 -2.82
CA PHE A 286 -0.36 3.02 -2.99
C PHE A 286 -0.26 2.34 -4.34
N VAL A 287 0.66 2.83 -5.18
CA VAL A 287 1.02 2.23 -6.46
C VAL A 287 2.35 1.54 -6.30
N GLN A 288 2.41 0.26 -6.63
CA GLN A 288 3.59 -0.57 -6.47
C GLN A 288 3.82 -1.41 -7.73
N ALA A 289 5.08 -1.75 -7.99
CA ALA A 289 5.44 -2.63 -9.08
C ALA A 289 6.38 -3.75 -8.63
N ARG A 290 6.38 -4.86 -9.36
CA ARG A 290 7.34 -5.94 -9.16
C ARG A 290 8.77 -5.46 -9.46
N PRO A 291 9.79 -5.91 -8.69
CA PRO A 291 11.17 -5.51 -8.92
C PRO A 291 11.72 -5.81 -10.32
N ASP A 292 11.21 -6.86 -10.97
CA ASP A 292 11.58 -7.37 -12.29
C ASP A 292 10.68 -6.85 -13.41
N SER A 293 9.70 -5.99 -13.09
CA SER A 293 8.81 -5.42 -14.10
C SER A 293 9.59 -4.64 -15.15
N SER A 294 9.56 -5.13 -16.39
CA SER A 294 10.21 -4.48 -17.54
C SER A 294 9.62 -3.10 -17.81
N ARG A 295 8.32 -2.93 -17.53
CA ARG A 295 7.55 -1.72 -17.79
C ARG A 295 7.82 -0.62 -16.76
N ALA A 296 8.00 -0.99 -15.49
CA ALA A 296 8.36 -0.04 -14.44
C ALA A 296 9.88 0.18 -14.31
N LYS A 297 10.71 -0.49 -15.13
CA LYS A 297 12.17 -0.49 -15.00
C LYS A 297 12.81 0.90 -14.96
N GLY A 298 12.28 1.86 -15.72
CA GLY A 298 12.72 3.26 -15.68
C GLY A 298 12.49 3.89 -14.30
N LEU A 299 11.25 3.82 -13.83
CA LEU A 299 10.82 4.30 -12.51
C LEU A 299 11.52 3.59 -11.34
N LEU A 300 11.84 2.31 -11.48
CA LEU A 300 12.47 1.52 -10.43
C LEU A 300 13.98 1.76 -10.32
N ARG A 301 14.63 2.30 -11.37
CA ARG A 301 16.06 2.65 -11.38
C ARG A 301 16.33 4.05 -10.83
N SER A 302 15.34 4.94 -10.88
CA SER A 302 15.46 6.29 -10.32
C SER A 302 15.28 6.33 -8.80
N MET A 303 14.94 5.20 -8.18
CA MET A 303 14.77 5.00 -6.73
C MET A 303 15.97 4.30 -6.14
#